data_AF-A0A949XY78-F1
#
_entry.id   AF-A0A949XY78-F1
#
_cell.length_a   1.000
_cell.length_b   1.000
_cell.length_c   1.000
_cell.angle_alpha   90.00
_cell.angle_beta   90.00
_cell.angle_gamma   90.00
#
_symmetry.space_group_name_H-M   'P 1'
#
loop_
_entity.id
_entity.type
_entity.pdbx_description
1 polymer ?
#
loop_
_entity_poly.entity_id
_entity_poly.type
_entity_poly.pdbx_seq_one_letter_code
_entity_poly.pdbx_strand_id
1 'polypeptide(L)'
;MTVENGARDWPGGADSALVASLNLLTHLAMIDGVVPEPRGDAVVYRLFHVHVVERPGFRYSRPFQTFDRLHEGEEIGRDLERVYVAPAECVIVMPTDPEQVKPGEDLYLLGRRVV
;
A
#
# COMPACT_ATOMS: atom_id res chain seq x y z
N MET A 1 7.19 0.38 14.51
CA MET A 1 5.90 0.28 13.81
C MET A 1 5.71 1.56 13.04
N THR A 2 5.32 1.48 11.77
CA THR A 2 4.89 2.64 10.98
C THR A 2 3.38 2.60 10.88
N VAL A 3 2.71 3.75 10.95
CA VAL A 3 1.26 3.86 10.78
C VAL A 3 0.98 4.82 9.65
N GLU A 4 0.52 4.26 8.53
CA GLU A 4 0.00 5.02 7.40
C GLU A 4 -1.45 5.40 7.71
N ASN A 5 -1.69 6.66 8.10
CA ASN A 5 -2.98 7.14 8.60
C ASN A 5 -3.82 7.91 7.56
N GLY A 6 -3.60 7.64 6.28
CA GLY A 6 -4.41 8.12 5.17
C GLY A 6 -3.69 9.10 4.22
N ALA A 7 -4.39 9.45 3.14
CA ALA A 7 -3.91 10.38 2.13
C ALA A 7 -4.29 11.81 2.53
N ARG A 8 -3.29 12.64 2.87
CA ARG A 8 -3.50 14.00 3.40
C ARG A 8 -4.22 14.94 2.42
N ASP A 9 -4.13 14.64 1.13
CA ASP A 9 -4.67 15.37 0.00
C ASP A 9 -6.14 15.03 -0.31
N TRP A 10 -6.71 13.99 0.31
CA TRP A 10 -8.15 13.71 0.20
C TRP A 10 -8.99 14.72 0.99
N PRO A 11 -10.21 15.06 0.54
CA PRO A 11 -11.13 15.90 1.30
C PRO A 11 -11.38 15.31 2.70
N GLY A 12 -11.05 16.08 3.75
CA GLY A 12 -11.14 15.62 5.16
C GLY A 12 -10.03 14.66 5.60
N GLY A 13 -9.04 14.37 4.73
CA GLY A 13 -7.94 13.44 5.01
C GLY A 13 -7.09 13.86 6.20
N ALA A 14 -6.81 15.16 6.34
CA ALA A 14 -6.06 15.69 7.48
C ALA A 14 -6.77 15.47 8.82
N ASP A 15 -8.09 15.69 8.88
CA ASP A 15 -8.87 15.50 10.10
C ASP A 15 -8.98 14.01 10.45
N SER A 16 -9.19 13.15 9.44
CA SER A 16 -9.20 11.69 9.61
C SER A 16 -7.85 11.17 10.15
N ALA A 17 -6.75 11.66 9.57
CA ALA A 17 -5.40 11.31 10.02
C ALA A 17 -5.15 11.74 11.48
N LEU A 18 -5.61 12.94 11.87
CA LEU A 18 -5.52 13.41 13.25
C LEU A 18 -6.31 12.50 14.21
N VAL A 19 -7.57 12.19 13.89
CA VAL A 19 -8.41 11.31 14.71
C VAL A 19 -7.78 9.92 14.84
N ALA A 20 -7.30 9.34 13.74
CA ALA A 20 -6.62 8.04 13.76
C ALA A 20 -5.37 8.07 14.64
N SER A 21 -4.61 9.17 14.61
CA SER A 21 -3.41 9.34 15.43
C SER A 21 -3.74 9.45 16.92
N LEU A 22 -4.76 10.23 17.28
CA LEU A 22 -5.21 10.36 18.67
C LEU A 22 -5.77 9.04 19.21
N ASN A 23 -6.51 8.30 18.39
CA ASN A 23 -7.01 6.96 18.72
C ASN A 23 -5.87 5.98 18.97
N LEU A 24 -4.85 5.98 18.12
CA LEU A 24 -3.66 5.13 18.29
C LEU A 24 -2.90 5.48 19.57
N LEU A 25 -2.61 6.77 19.79
CA LEU A 25 -1.86 7.22 20.97
C LEU A 25 -2.61 6.91 22.28
N THR A 26 -3.93 7.09 22.28
CA THR A 26 -4.79 6.70 23.41
C THR A 26 -4.78 5.18 23.62
N HIS A 27 -4.92 4.38 22.55
CA HIS A 27 -4.88 2.92 22.63
C HIS A 27 -3.55 2.38 23.16
N LEU A 28 -2.44 3.05 22.82
CA LEU A 28 -1.10 2.73 23.32
C LEU A 28 -0.81 3.30 24.72
N ALA A 29 -1.80 3.93 25.37
CA ALA A 29 -1.68 4.58 26.67
C ALA A 29 -0.55 5.64 26.71
N MET A 30 -0.30 6.31 25.59
CA MET A 30 0.67 7.41 25.49
C MET A 30 0.06 8.76 25.88
N ILE A 31 -1.26 8.88 25.79
CA ILE A 31 -2.05 10.03 26.21
C ILE A 31 -3.34 9.55 26.90
N ASP A 32 -3.92 10.42 27.73
CA ASP A 32 -5.24 10.19 28.31
C ASP A 32 -6.34 10.34 27.24
N GLY A 33 -7.36 9.49 27.31
CA GLY A 33 -8.50 9.57 26.40
C GLY A 33 -9.43 8.37 26.52
N VAL A 34 -10.50 8.39 25.72
CA VAL A 34 -11.40 7.24 25.57
C VAL A 34 -10.78 6.28 24.55
N VAL A 35 -10.47 5.06 24.98
CA VAL A 35 -10.00 4.02 24.08
C VAL A 35 -11.14 3.65 23.11
N PRO A 36 -10.91 3.73 21.79
CA PRO A 36 -11.95 3.36 20.83
C PRO A 36 -12.24 1.85 20.90
N GLU A 37 -13.50 1.48 20.69
CA GLU A 37 -13.90 0.08 20.59
C GLU A 37 -13.18 -0.61 19.42
N PRO A 38 -12.54 -1.77 19.64
CA PRO A 38 -11.88 -2.51 18.58
C PRO A 38 -12.87 -2.90 17.47
N ARG A 39 -12.45 -2.73 16.22
CA ARG A 39 -13.19 -3.27 15.06
C ARG A 39 -12.68 -4.67 14.72
N GLY A 40 -13.59 -5.60 14.47
CA GLY A 40 -13.28 -7.00 14.13
C GLY A 40 -13.04 -7.27 12.65
N ASP A 41 -13.01 -6.25 11.80
CA ASP A 41 -12.90 -6.33 10.34
C ASP A 41 -11.49 -6.02 9.80
N ALA A 42 -10.49 -5.93 10.68
CA ALA A 42 -9.11 -5.73 10.29
C ALA A 42 -8.59 -6.91 9.43
N VAL A 43 -7.96 -6.57 8.31
CA VAL A 43 -7.36 -7.55 7.39
C VAL A 43 -5.85 -7.52 7.51
N VAL A 44 -5.23 -8.70 7.62
CA VAL A 44 -3.77 -8.81 7.73
C VAL A 44 -3.19 -9.34 6.42
N TYR A 45 -2.27 -8.57 5.85
CA TYR A 45 -1.51 -8.97 4.66
C TYR A 45 -0.06 -9.32 5.04
N ARG A 46 0.46 -10.40 4.46
CA ARG A 46 1.90 -10.70 4.45
C ARG A 46 2.47 -10.26 3.11
N LEU A 47 3.42 -9.35 3.14
CA LEU A 47 4.22 -8.98 1.97
C LEU A 47 5.10 -10.16 1.56
N PHE A 48 5.17 -10.44 0.26
CA PHE A 48 5.94 -11.58 -0.25
C PHE A 48 6.80 -11.23 -1.48
N HIS A 49 6.59 -10.07 -2.10
CA HIS A 49 7.38 -9.62 -3.23
C HIS A 49 7.60 -8.11 -3.16
N VAL A 50 8.78 -7.69 -3.59
CA VAL A 50 9.17 -6.29 -3.81
C VAL A 50 9.62 -6.17 -5.24
N HIS A 51 9.00 -5.27 -5.99
CA HIS A 51 9.47 -4.92 -7.32
C HIS A 51 10.32 -3.66 -7.24
N VAL A 52 11.58 -3.77 -7.65
CA VAL A 52 12.55 -2.67 -7.68
C VAL A 52 12.68 -2.19 -9.12
N VAL A 53 12.75 -0.88 -9.31
CA VAL A 53 12.99 -0.30 -10.64
C VAL A 53 14.40 -0.66 -11.09
N GLU A 54 14.52 -1.40 -12.18
CA GLU A 54 15.83 -1.71 -12.77
C GLU A 54 16.30 -0.58 -13.70
N ARG A 55 15.36 0.04 -14.41
CA ARG A 55 15.61 1.06 -15.43
C ARG A 55 14.37 1.94 -15.65
N PRO A 56 14.53 3.15 -16.21
CA PRO A 56 13.41 4.00 -16.58
C PRO A 56 12.50 3.35 -17.63
N GLY A 57 11.23 3.78 -17.66
CA GLY A 57 10.28 3.42 -18.73
C GLY A 57 9.24 2.36 -18.36
N PHE A 58 9.21 1.89 -17.10
CA PHE A 58 8.10 1.09 -16.62
C PHE A 58 6.79 1.87 -16.70
N ARG A 59 5.71 1.20 -17.10
CA ARG A 59 4.35 1.74 -17.11
C ARG A 59 3.41 0.72 -16.48
N TYR A 60 2.61 1.15 -15.52
CA TYR A 60 1.50 0.33 -15.04
C TYR A 60 0.47 0.10 -16.15
N SER A 61 -0.16 -1.06 -16.13
CA SER A 61 -1.25 -1.41 -17.05
C SER A 61 -2.51 -0.56 -16.83
N ARG A 62 -2.69 -0.08 -15.60
CA ARG A 62 -3.74 0.84 -15.14
C ARG A 62 -3.27 1.62 -13.91
N PRO A 63 -3.95 2.70 -13.52
CA PRO A 63 -3.73 3.28 -12.20
C PRO A 63 -4.02 2.24 -11.11
N PHE A 64 -3.13 2.17 -10.12
CA PHE A 64 -3.26 1.29 -8.97
C PHE A 64 -3.38 2.09 -7.68
N GLN A 65 -4.20 1.59 -6.76
CA GLN A 65 -4.25 2.05 -5.38
C GLN A 65 -3.75 0.95 -4.45
N THR A 66 -3.22 1.34 -3.27
CA THR A 66 -2.86 0.37 -2.23
C THR A 66 -4.07 -0.50 -1.89
N PHE A 67 -3.86 -1.81 -1.88
CA PHE A 67 -4.85 -2.88 -1.71
C PHE A 67 -5.77 -3.18 -2.91
N ASP A 68 -5.50 -2.61 -4.09
CA ASP A 68 -6.10 -3.12 -5.33
C ASP A 68 -5.76 -4.60 -5.50
N ARG A 69 -6.77 -5.40 -5.81
CA ARG A 69 -6.65 -6.84 -6.03
C ARG A 69 -6.10 -7.13 -7.42
N LEU A 70 -5.33 -8.21 -7.50
CA LEU A 70 -4.74 -8.75 -8.71
C LEU A 70 -5.01 -10.25 -8.76
N HIS A 71 -5.48 -10.73 -9.90
CA HIS A 71 -5.58 -12.16 -10.19
C HIS A 71 -4.24 -12.75 -10.62
N GLU A 72 -4.03 -14.04 -10.41
CA GLU A 72 -2.84 -14.72 -10.94
C GLU A 72 -2.75 -14.55 -12.47
N GLY A 73 -1.59 -14.11 -12.95
CA GLY A 73 -1.35 -13.81 -14.36
C GLY A 73 -1.87 -12.45 -14.84
N GLU A 74 -2.56 -11.67 -14.00
CA GLU A 74 -3.01 -10.31 -14.34
C GLU A 74 -1.81 -9.39 -14.59
N GLU A 75 -1.86 -8.61 -15.66
CA GLU A 75 -0.80 -7.65 -15.99
C GLU A 75 -0.78 -6.49 -14.99
N ILE A 76 0.36 -6.33 -14.31
CA ILE A 76 0.64 -5.18 -13.43
C ILE A 76 1.19 -4.03 -14.26
N GLY A 77 2.07 -4.32 -15.21
CA GLY A 77 2.67 -3.30 -16.05
C GLY A 77 3.72 -3.88 -16.98
N ARG A 78 4.40 -3.02 -17.70
CA ARG A 78 5.40 -3.41 -18.70
C ARG A 78 6.50 -2.35 -18.83
N ASP A 79 7.67 -2.81 -19.23
CA ASP A 79 8.72 -1.97 -19.82
C ASP A 79 8.91 -2.36 -21.30
N LEU A 80 10.00 -1.88 -21.93
CA LEU A 80 10.28 -2.17 -23.34
C LEU A 80 10.59 -3.65 -23.65
N GLU A 81 11.01 -4.43 -22.66
CA GLU A 81 11.48 -5.81 -22.86
C GLU A 81 10.60 -6.85 -22.18
N ARG A 82 9.85 -6.45 -21.14
CA ARG A 82 9.15 -7.39 -20.27
C ARG A 82 7.76 -6.90 -19.87
N VAL A 83 6.83 -7.86 -19.85
CA VAL A 83 5.53 -7.72 -19.17
C VAL A 83 5.65 -8.32 -17.76
N TYR A 84 5.19 -7.57 -16.77
CA TYR A 84 5.15 -7.97 -15.37
C TYR A 84 3.72 -8.35 -15.01
N VAL A 85 3.55 -9.58 -14.51
CA VAL A 85 2.26 -10.14 -14.13
C VAL A 85 2.25 -10.54 -12.66
N ALA A 86 1.07 -10.55 -12.06
CA ALA A 86 0.90 -11.03 -10.70
C ALA A 86 1.20 -12.55 -10.62
N PRO A 87 2.09 -13.00 -9.72
CA PRO A 87 2.49 -14.41 -9.65
C PRO A 87 1.48 -15.31 -8.90
N ALA A 88 0.46 -14.72 -8.29
CA ALA A 88 -0.61 -15.37 -7.54
C ALA A 88 -1.74 -14.36 -7.30
N GLU A 89 -2.87 -14.82 -6.78
CA GLU A 89 -3.89 -13.94 -6.18
C GLU A 89 -3.28 -13.09 -5.07
N CYS A 90 -3.25 -11.77 -5.26
CA CYS A 90 -2.56 -10.85 -4.37
C CYS A 90 -3.18 -9.46 -4.38
N VAL A 91 -2.56 -8.56 -3.62
CA VAL A 91 -2.82 -7.12 -3.66
C VAL A 91 -1.53 -6.37 -3.91
N ILE A 92 -1.63 -5.25 -4.62
CA ILE A 92 -0.53 -4.28 -4.72
C ILE A 92 -0.51 -3.37 -3.49
N VAL A 93 0.67 -3.04 -2.99
CA VAL A 93 0.84 -2.19 -1.81
C VAL A 93 1.85 -1.09 -2.13
N MET A 94 1.48 0.15 -1.80
CA MET A 94 2.29 1.36 -2.01
C MET A 94 2.84 1.49 -3.45
N PRO A 95 1.99 1.50 -4.48
CA PRO A 95 2.45 1.76 -5.84
C PRO A 95 3.00 3.18 -5.94
N THR A 96 4.26 3.29 -6.34
CA THR A 96 4.94 4.57 -6.59
C THR A 96 4.78 4.98 -8.06
N ASP A 97 4.69 6.28 -8.32
CA ASP A 97 4.70 6.83 -9.69
C ASP A 97 6.03 6.45 -10.39
N PRO A 98 5.99 5.69 -11.51
CA PRO A 98 7.18 5.25 -12.23
C PRO A 98 8.09 6.39 -12.71
N GLU A 99 7.57 7.62 -12.85
CA GLU A 99 8.36 8.79 -13.26
C GLU A 99 9.12 9.44 -12.10
N GLN A 100 8.76 9.12 -10.85
CA GLN A 100 9.33 9.75 -9.64
C GLN A 100 10.36 8.85 -8.94
N VAL A 101 10.43 7.58 -9.33
CA VAL A 101 11.27 6.55 -8.71
C VAL A 101 12.56 6.34 -9.49
N LYS A 102 13.67 6.15 -8.77
CA LYS A 102 15.00 5.95 -9.36
C LYS A 102 15.35 4.47 -9.50
N PRO A 103 16.25 4.11 -10.41
CA PRO A 103 16.79 2.75 -10.45
C PRO A 103 17.36 2.34 -9.08
N GLY A 104 16.96 1.15 -8.61
CA GLY A 104 17.31 0.63 -7.29
C GLY A 104 16.32 0.96 -6.16
N GLU A 105 15.26 1.74 -6.43
CA GLU A 105 14.19 2.02 -5.48
C GLU A 105 12.96 1.12 -5.70
N ASP A 106 12.20 0.89 -4.63
CA ASP A 106 10.99 0.09 -4.63
C ASP A 106 9.89 0.79 -5.44
N LEU A 107 9.35 0.10 -6.44
CA LEU A 107 8.23 0.61 -7.25
C LEU A 107 6.88 0.23 -6.64
N TYR A 108 6.74 -1.04 -6.24
CA TYR A 108 5.56 -1.56 -5.56
C TYR A 108 5.89 -2.84 -4.78
N LEU A 109 5.00 -3.18 -3.87
CA LEU A 109 5.04 -4.41 -3.07
C LEU A 109 3.83 -5.28 -3.41
N LEU A 110 3.96 -6.60 -3.29
CA LEU A 110 2.82 -7.51 -3.35
C LEU A 110 2.57 -8.15 -1.98
N GLY A 111 1.30 -8.13 -1.57
CA GLY A 111 0.82 -8.74 -0.35
C GLY A 111 -0.19 -9.84 -0.63
N ARG A 112 -0.24 -10.84 0.26
CA ARG A 112 -1.31 -11.84 0.30
C ARG A 112 -2.02 -11.80 1.64
N ARG A 113 -3.33 -11.99 1.64
CA ARG A 113 -4.13 -12.04 2.87
C ARG A 113 -3.73 -13.26 3.69
N VAL A 114 -3.64 -13.11 5.01
CA VAL A 114 -3.30 -14.18 5.96
C VAL A 114 -4.48 -14.48 6.89
N VAL A 115 -5.27 -13.45 7.23
CA VAL A 115 -6.47 -13.50 8.09
C VAL A 115 -7.52 -12.58 7.51
#